data_AF-A0A3L8CAQ6-F1
#
_entry.id   AF-A0A3L8CAQ6-F1
#
_cell.length_a   1.000
_cell.length_b   1.000
_cell.length_c   1.000
_cell.angle_alpha   90.00
_cell.angle_beta   90.00
_cell.angle_gamma   90.00
#
_symmetry.space_group_name_H-M   'P 1'
#
loop_
_entity.id
_entity.type
_entity.pdbx_description
1 polymer ?
#
loop_
_entity_poly.entity_id
_entity_poly.type
_entity_poly.pdbx_seq_one_letter_code
_entity_poly.pdbx_strand_id
1 'polypeptide(L)' 'RHVTTMIGLVEAGLGVAAVPLMAMPAEDHPILTRVPLTDPQVMRSVGLIKRRGRTLTPAALELERLVVEMKVQPATLNN' A
#
# COMPACT_ATOMS: atom_id res chain seq x y z
N ARG A 1 -5.41 7.50 7.64
CA ARG A 1 -4.24 7.50 8.56
C ARG A 1 -2.99 7.77 7.74
N HIS A 2 -2.07 8.61 8.22
CA HIS A 2 -0.88 9.07 7.50
C HIS A 2 0.31 8.14 7.73
N VAL A 3 0.63 7.26 6.77
CA VAL A 3 1.74 6.31 6.89
C VAL A 3 3.09 7.01 6.67
N THR A 4 3.15 7.98 5.75
CA THR A 4 4.37 8.73 5.41
C THR A 4 5.00 9.40 6.63
N THR A 5 4.19 10.02 7.50
CA THR A 5 4.69 10.64 8.74
C THR A 5 5.31 9.61 9.68
N MET A 6 4.70 8.43 9.80
CA MET A 6 5.21 7.36 10.65
C MET A 6 6.56 6.85 10.15
N ILE A 7 6.73 6.72 8.83
CA ILE A 7 8.01 6.33 8.22
C ILE A 7 9.10 7.35 8.53
N GLY A 8 8.84 8.64 8.31
CA GLY A 8 9.83 9.69 8.60
C GLY A 8 10.25 9.76 10.08
N LEU A 9 9.35 9.43 11.01
CA LEU A 9 9.71 9.33 12.43
C LEU A 9 10.60 8.12 12.73
N VAL A 10 10.37 6.99 12.06
CA VAL A 10 11.22 5.80 12.18
C VAL A 10 12.59 6.04 11.56
N GLU A 11 12.67 6.72 10.42
CA GLU A 11 13.95 7.18 9.82
C GLU A 11 14.73 8.09 10.76
N ALA A 12 14.04 8.95 11.50
CA ALA A 12 14.64 9.83 12.52
C ALA A 12 15.04 9.09 13.82
N GLY A 13 14.83 7.77 13.90
CA GLY A 13 15.24 6.94 15.04
C GLY A 13 14.21 6.83 16.16
N LEU A 14 12.94 7.20 15.94
CA LEU A 14 11.91 7.16 16.98
C LEU A 14 11.44 5.72 17.33
N GLY A 15 11.81 4.71 16.55
CA GLY A 15 11.50 3.30 16.85
C GLY A 15 11.20 2.47 15.61
N VAL A 16 10.17 1.61 15.67
CA VAL A 16 9.73 0.73 14.58
C VAL A 16 8.26 0.94 14.24
N ALA A 17 7.85 0.61 13.01
CA ALA A 17 6.47 0.74 12.56
C ALA A 17 6.03 -0.46 11.72
N ALA A 18 4.78 -0.91 11.94
CA ALA A 18 4.10 -1.82 11.05
C ALA A 18 3.33 -1.03 9.97
N VAL A 19 3.71 -1.21 8.70
CA VAL A 19 3.11 -0.49 7.56
C VAL A 19 2.56 -1.48 6.53
N PRO A 20 1.53 -1.12 5.76
CA PRO A 20 1.09 -1.94 4.65
C PRO A 20 2.17 -1.95 3.56
N LEU A 21 2.27 -3.05 2.82
CA LEU A 21 3.25 -3.22 1.75
C LEU A 21 3.26 -2.06 0.74
N MET A 22 2.09 -1.49 0.42
CA MET A 22 1.94 -0.35 -0.51
C MET A 22 2.71 0.91 -0.09
N ALA A 23 3.09 1.01 1.18
CA ALA A 23 3.84 2.13 1.75
C ALA A 23 5.22 1.71 2.25
N MET A 24 5.64 0.47 1.99
CA MET A 24 6.95 0.00 2.38
C MET A 24 8.02 0.76 1.57
N PRO A 25 9.10 1.23 2.21
CA PRO A 25 10.29 1.68 1.49
C PRO A 25 10.82 0.59 0.56
N ALA A 26 11.57 0.99 -0.46
CA ALA A 26 12.27 0.05 -1.34
C ALA A 26 13.22 -0.86 -0.53
N GLU A 27 13.52 -2.06 -1.04
CA GLU A 27 14.34 -3.04 -0.31
C GLU A 27 15.78 -2.56 -0.06
N ASP A 28 16.28 -1.66 -0.91
CA ASP A 28 17.59 -1.01 -0.82
C ASP A 28 17.57 0.34 -0.09
N HIS A 29 16.50 0.64 0.66
CA HIS A 29 16.41 1.89 1.40
C HIS A 29 17.59 2.07 2.37
N PRO A 30 18.34 3.19 2.31
CA PRO A 30 19.66 3.31 2.95
C PRO A 30 19.64 3.27 4.48
N ILE A 31 18.49 3.57 5.08
CA ILE A 31 18.35 3.75 6.54
C ILE A 31 17.41 2.70 7.16
N LEU A 32 16.48 2.16 6.39
CA LEU A 32 15.39 1.35 6.93
C LEU A 32 15.50 -0.09 6.46
N THR A 33 15.36 -1.02 7.40
CA THR A 33 15.25 -2.45 7.09
C THR A 33 13.79 -2.89 7.10
N ARG A 34 13.42 -3.69 6.09
CA ARG A 34 12.11 -4.35 6.00
C ARG A 34 12.13 -5.69 6.74
N VAL A 35 11.13 -5.91 7.60
CA VAL A 35 10.90 -7.22 8.24
C VAL A 35 9.44 -7.64 7.99
N PRO A 36 9.19 -8.83 7.40
CA PRO A 36 7.83 -9.30 7.18
C PRO A 36 7.14 -9.70 8.49
N LEU A 37 5.86 -9.36 8.62
CA LEU A 37 5.00 -9.88 9.69
C LEU A 37 4.43 -11.24 9.25
N THR A 38 4.90 -12.32 9.87
CA THR A 38 4.56 -13.70 9.47
C THR A 38 3.42 -14.29 10.29
N ASP A 39 3.36 -14.02 11.60
CA ASP A 39 2.30 -14.48 12.48
C ASP A 39 1.97 -13.41 13.56
N PRO A 40 0.76 -12.82 13.55
CA PRO A 40 -0.31 -13.01 12.58
C PRO A 40 -0.03 -12.26 11.26
N GLN A 41 -0.53 -12.80 10.15
CA GLN A 41 -0.62 -12.03 8.90
C GLN A 41 -1.76 -11.01 9.00
N VAL A 42 -1.44 -9.72 8.88
CA VAL A 42 -2.42 -8.64 8.93
C VAL A 42 -2.73 -8.15 7.52
N MET A 43 -3.96 -8.40 7.07
CA MET A 43 -4.43 -8.01 5.76
C MET A 43 -5.39 -6.83 5.84
N ARG A 44 -5.28 -5.92 4.87
CA ARG A 44 -6.21 -4.80 4.70
C ARG A 44 -6.72 -4.76 3.28
N SER A 45 -8.05 -4.81 3.13
CA SER A 45 -8.70 -4.63 1.83
C SER A 45 -8.67 -3.16 1.40
N VAL A 46 -8.35 -2.93 0.13
CA VAL A 46 -8.48 -1.65 -0.56
C VAL A 46 -9.42 -1.85 -1.74
N GLY A 47 -10.32 -0.92 -1.98
CA GLY A 47 -11.31 -1.02 -3.05
C GLY A 47 -11.61 0.32 -3.69
N LEU A 48 -12.10 0.27 -4.92
CA LEU A 48 -12.62 1.41 -5.65
C LEU A 48 -14.11 1.62 -5.30
N ILE A 49 -14.50 2.84 -5.00
CA ILE A 49 -15.89 3.18 -4.65
C ILE A 49 -16.46 4.12 -5.72
N LYS A 50 -17.68 3.84 -6.17
CA LYS A 50 -18.47 4.71 -7.06
C LYS A 50 -19.88 4.92 -6.54
N ARG A 51 -20.46 6.07 -6.88
CA ARG A 51 -21.82 6.42 -6.45
C ARG A 51 -22.84 5.53 -7.17
N ARG A 52 -23.71 4.86 -6.40
CA ARG A 52 -24.79 4.03 -6.93
C ARG A 52 -25.76 4.86 -7.77
N GLY A 53 -26.24 4.29 -8.88
CA GLY A 53 -27.27 4.89 -9.74
C GLY A 53 -26.79 6.05 -10.61
N ARG A 54 -25.48 6.26 -10.73
CA ARG A 54 -24.91 7.21 -11.69
C ARG A 54 -23.93 6.51 -12.60
N THR A 55 -24.06 6.79 -13.89
CA THR A 55 -23.05 6.41 -14.88
C THR A 55 -21.81 7.27 -14.67
N LEU A 56 -20.65 6.63 -14.68
CA LEU A 56 -19.37 7.33 -14.70
C LEU A 56 -19.22 8.10 -16.02
N THR A 57 -18.52 9.23 -15.99
CA THR A 57 -18.14 9.92 -17.23
C THR A 57 -17.21 9.02 -18.05
N PRO A 58 -17.07 9.21 -19.37
CA PRO A 58 -16.15 8.41 -20.19
C PRO A 58 -14.73 8.37 -19.62
N ALA A 59 -14.22 9.51 -19.14
CA ALA A 59 -12.90 9.58 -18.50
C ALA A 59 -12.82 8.79 -17.17
N ALA A 60 -13.89 8.81 -16.36
CA ALA A 60 -13.92 8.06 -15.11
C ALA A 60 -14.08 6.55 -15.32
N LEU A 61 -14.76 6.12 -16.39
CA LEU A 61 -14.80 4.71 -16.80
C LEU A 61 -13.42 4.22 -17.21
N GLU A 62 -12.69 5.01 -18.00
CA GLU A 62 -11.33 4.64 -18.39
C GLU A 62 -10.39 4.58 -17.19
N LEU A 63 -10.53 5.52 -16.24
CA LEU A 63 -9.78 5.44 -14.98
C LEU A 63 -10.13 4.19 -14.17
N GLU A 64 -11.42 3.87 -14.01
CA GLU A 64 -11.86 2.64 -13.34
C GLU A 64 -11.23 1.40 -14.00
N ARG A 65 -11.26 1.34 -15.34
CA ARG A 65 -10.65 0.24 -16.11
C ARG A 65 -9.15 0.13 -15.84
N LEU A 66 -8.42 1.24 -15.94
CA LEU A 66 -6.98 1.29 -15.71
C LEU A 66 -6.61 0.87 -14.27
N VAL A 67 -7.37 1.33 -13.27
CA VAL A 67 -7.12 0.99 -11.86
C VAL A 67 -7.40 -0.48 -11.58
N VAL A 68 -8.45 -1.05 -12.17
CA VAL A 68 -8.80 -2.48 -12.01
C VAL A 68 -7.80 -3.40 -12.72
N GLU A 69 -7.28 -2.98 -13.88
CA GLU A 69 -6.26 -3.73 -14.62
C GLU A 69 -4.86 -3.64 -14.00
N MET A 70 -4.62 -2.65 -13.14
CA MET A 70 -3.36 -2.46 -12.46
C MET A 70 -3.09 -3.67 -11.54
N LYS A 71 -2.25 -4.59 -12.00
CA LYS A 71 -1.83 -5.75 -11.21
C LYS A 71 -1.01 -5.26 -10.01
N VAL A 72 -1.60 -5.29 -8.82
CA VAL A 72 -0.83 -5.18 -7.57
C VAL A 72 -0.08 -6.49 -7.43
N GLN A 73 1.24 -6.47 -7.62
CA GLN A 73 2.07 -7.63 -7.33
C GLN A 73 2.02 -7.85 -5.81
N PRO A 74 1.48 -9.00 -5.32
CA PRO A 74 1.69 -9.36 -3.94
C PRO A 74 3.21 -9.51 -3.74
N ALA A 75 3.77 -8.94 -2.67
CA ALA A 75 5.17 -9.16 -2.35
C ALA A 75 5.41 -10.67 -2.30
N THR A 76 6.25 -11.17 -3.20
CA THR A 76 6.77 -12.52 -3.14
C THR A 76 7.56 -12.64 -1.85
N LEU A 77 6.96 -13.25 -0.83
CA LEU A 77 7.64 -13.60 0.41
C LEU A 77 8.49 -14.85 0.10
N ASN A 78 9.69 -14.63 -0.43
CA ASN A 78 10.68 -15.69 -0.56
C ASN A 78 11.34 -15.89 0.81
N ASN A 79 11.28 -17.14 1.26
CA ASN A 79 11.76 -17.66 2.53
C ASN A 79 13.28 -17.64 2.65
#